data_AF-A0A1A8MUP6-F1
#
_entry.id   AF-A0A1A8MUP6-F1
#
_cell.length_a   1.000
_cell.length_b   1.000
_cell.length_c   1.000
_cell.angle_alpha   90.00
_cell.angle_beta   90.00
_cell.angle_gamma   90.00
#
_symmetry.space_group_name_H-M   'P 1'
#
loop_
_entity.id
_entity.type
_entity.pdbx_description
1 polymer ?
#
loop_
_entity_poly.entity_id
_entity_poly.type
_entity_poly.pdbx_seq_one_letter_code
_entity_poly.pdbx_strand_id
1 'polypeptide(L)'
;HFILADGGYPCLQHPLPLITPYKRVVPGVGAQCFNSHHSRACCIIEHAFGMMKTRFRAIFLKALEVHHTFAPHVNIACTILHNICLSAGDIVAQDDESEDDAAEDEGEAGLEAVSGALWRDQLSAEVSALEEVPPDHDYC
;
A
#
# COMPACT_ATOMS: atom_id res chain seq x y z
N HIS A 1 7.32 0.75 -17.06
CA HIS A 1 7.19 1.10 -15.63
C HIS A 1 5.75 0.85 -15.21
N PHE A 2 5.53 0.23 -14.06
CA PHE A 2 4.22 -0.02 -13.45
C PHE A 2 4.24 0.45 -11.99
N ILE A 3 3.07 0.68 -11.40
CA ILE A 3 2.92 0.94 -9.96
C ILE A 3 2.16 -0.23 -9.33
N LEU A 4 2.60 -0.65 -8.15
CA LEU A 4 1.86 -1.55 -7.27
C LEU A 4 1.03 -0.70 -6.31
N ALA A 5 -0.27 -0.92 -6.24
CA ALA A 5 -1.15 -0.19 -5.33
C ALA A 5 -2.40 -1.01 -4.98
N ASP A 6 -3.19 -0.50 -4.05
CA ASP A 6 -4.51 -1.03 -3.74
C ASP A 6 -5.54 -0.65 -4.83
N GLY A 7 -6.71 -1.28 -4.80
CA GLY A 7 -7.80 -1.09 -5.77
C GLY A 7 -8.68 0.15 -5.56
N GLY A 8 -8.41 0.99 -4.57
CA GLY A 8 -9.13 2.21 -4.21
C GLY A 8 -8.68 3.47 -4.94
N TYR A 9 -7.59 3.40 -5.70
CA TYR A 9 -7.17 4.51 -6.56
C TYR A 9 -8.12 4.67 -7.76
N PRO A 10 -8.62 5.88 -8.08
CA PRO A 10 -9.56 6.08 -9.19
C PRO A 10 -8.92 5.95 -10.59
N CYS A 11 -7.58 5.95 -10.69
CA CYS A 11 -6.83 5.98 -11.96
C CYS A 11 -6.50 4.58 -12.52
N LEU A 12 -7.44 3.65 -12.48
CA LEU A 12 -7.24 2.21 -12.78
C LEU A 12 -7.01 1.87 -14.26
N GLN A 13 -7.15 2.82 -15.19
CA GLN A 13 -7.22 2.53 -16.62
C GLN A 13 -6.07 3.11 -17.46
N HIS A 14 -5.67 4.38 -17.26
CA HIS A 14 -4.60 5.06 -18.01
C HIS A 14 -4.13 6.33 -17.29
N PRO A 15 -2.93 6.87 -17.59
CA PRO A 15 -1.89 6.37 -18.51
C PRO A 15 -0.89 5.41 -17.84
N LEU A 16 -1.02 5.18 -16.53
CA LEU A 16 -0.05 4.41 -15.75
C LEU A 16 -0.61 3.03 -15.38
N PRO A 17 0.09 1.93 -15.71
CA PRO A 17 -0.34 0.59 -15.32
C PRO A 17 -0.32 0.43 -13.80
N LEU A 18 -1.50 0.24 -13.20
CA LEU A 18 -1.67 -0.03 -11.78
C LEU A 18 -1.92 -1.53 -11.56
N ILE A 19 -1.02 -2.18 -10.81
CA ILE A 19 -1.16 -3.57 -10.41
C ILE A 19 -1.87 -3.60 -9.06
N THR A 20 -3.09 -4.14 -9.05
CA THR A 20 -3.92 -4.31 -7.85
C THR A 20 -4.07 -5.79 -7.51
N PRO A 21 -4.40 -6.18 -6.26
CA PRO A 21 -4.72 -7.56 -5.92
C PRO A 21 -5.81 -8.15 -6.80
N TYR A 22 -5.85 -9.48 -6.88
CA TYR A 22 -7.03 -10.18 -7.41
C TYR A 22 -8.19 -9.99 -6.43
N LYS A 23 -9.23 -9.25 -6.85
CA LYS A 23 -10.43 -8.98 -6.02
C LYS A 23 -11.37 -10.18 -5.92
N ARG A 24 -11.52 -10.93 -7.01
CA ARG A 24 -12.30 -12.17 -7.01
C ARG A 24 -11.43 -13.32 -6.55
N VAL A 25 -12.05 -14.33 -5.93
CA VAL A 25 -11.41 -15.62 -5.66
C VAL A 25 -11.07 -16.25 -7.02
N VAL A 26 -9.83 -16.02 -7.47
CA VAL A 26 -9.29 -16.66 -8.66
C VAL A 26 -8.77 -18.04 -8.24
N PRO A 27 -9.29 -19.14 -8.82
CA PRO A 27 -8.79 -20.47 -8.52
C PRO A 27 -7.31 -20.59 -8.92
N GLY A 28 -6.45 -21.05 -8.01
CA GLY A 28 -5.04 -21.33 -8.28
C GLY A 28 -4.10 -20.80 -7.20
N VAL A 29 -3.01 -21.54 -6.97
CA VAL A 29 -1.97 -21.18 -6.00
C VAL A 29 -1.29 -19.86 -6.33
N GLY A 30 -1.11 -19.53 -7.62
CA GLY A 30 -0.45 -18.30 -8.04
C GLY A 30 -1.14 -17.02 -7.63
N ALA A 31 -2.46 -16.93 -7.82
CA ALA A 31 -3.23 -15.76 -7.41
C ALA A 31 -3.20 -15.57 -5.89
N GLN A 32 -3.21 -16.66 -5.13
CA GLN A 32 -3.11 -16.63 -3.66
C GLN A 32 -1.72 -16.18 -3.20
N CYS A 33 -0.66 -16.76 -3.75
CA CYS A 33 0.71 -16.35 -3.45
C CYS A 33 0.93 -14.89 -3.83
N PHE A 34 0.48 -14.47 -5.01
CA PHE A 34 0.54 -13.08 -5.44
C PHE A 34 -0.16 -12.15 -4.46
N ASN A 35 -1.42 -12.43 -4.09
CA ASN A 35 -2.16 -11.60 -3.14
C ASN A 35 -1.49 -11.56 -1.76
N SER A 36 -0.90 -12.67 -1.30
CA SER A 36 -0.17 -12.73 -0.04
C SER A 36 1.08 -11.83 -0.06
N HIS A 37 1.89 -11.90 -1.12
CA HIS A 37 3.04 -11.01 -1.29
C HIS A 37 2.64 -9.55 -1.47
N HIS A 38 1.58 -9.29 -2.24
CA HIS A 38 1.04 -7.94 -2.44
C HIS A 38 0.58 -7.34 -1.11
N SER A 39 -0.24 -8.07 -0.34
CA SER A 39 -0.72 -7.65 0.97
C SER A 39 0.43 -7.37 1.93
N ARG A 40 1.45 -8.25 1.99
CA ARG A 40 2.64 -8.03 2.83
C ARG A 40 3.39 -6.74 2.44
N ALA A 41 3.52 -6.48 1.14
CA ALA A 41 4.14 -5.23 0.67
C ALA A 41 3.32 -4.00 1.07
N CYS A 42 1.99 -4.07 0.95
CA CYS A 42 1.08 -3.01 1.42
C CYS A 42 1.18 -2.80 2.94
N CYS A 43 1.19 -3.86 3.75
CA CYS A 43 1.32 -3.76 5.20
C CYS A 43 2.60 -3.01 5.62
N ILE A 44 3.74 -3.27 4.96
CA ILE A 44 4.99 -2.53 5.24
C ILE A 44 4.84 -1.03 4.94
N ILE A 45 4.19 -0.68 3.84
CA ILE A 45 3.96 0.72 3.43
C ILE A 45 2.99 1.40 4.40
N GLU A 46 1.90 0.73 4.75
CA GLU A 46 0.91 1.19 5.73
C GLU A 46 1.56 1.41 7.09
N HIS A 47 2.39 0.47 7.55
CA HIS A 47 3.15 0.60 8.79
C HIS A 47 4.05 1.85 8.79
N ALA A 48 4.83 2.03 7.72
CA ALA A 48 5.71 3.20 7.58
C ALA A 48 4.91 4.52 7.60
N PHE A 49 3.77 4.57 6.90
CA PHE A 49 2.91 5.75 6.92
C PHE A 49 2.19 5.94 8.25
N GLY A 50 1.82 4.87 8.95
CA GLY A 50 1.27 4.90 10.29
C GLY A 50 2.24 5.59 11.26
N MET A 51 3.49 5.14 11.30
CA MET A 51 4.53 5.78 12.12
C MET A 51 4.74 7.26 11.77
N MET A 52 4.69 7.62 10.48
CA MET A 52 4.78 9.02 10.05
C MET A 52 3.58 9.85 10.49
N LYS A 53 2.35 9.32 10.36
CA LYS A 53 1.11 9.95 10.85
C LYS A 53 1.15 10.15 12.37
N THR A 54 1.58 9.14 13.13
CA THR A 54 1.75 9.21 14.59
C THR A 54 2.81 10.23 15.01
N ARG A 55 3.90 10.38 14.24
CA ARG A 55 4.90 11.43 14.49
C ARG A 55 4.33 12.84 14.27
N PHE A 56 3.50 13.01 13.24
CA PHE A 56 2.95 14.31 12.84
C PHE A 56 1.43 14.39 13.03
N ARG A 57 0.91 13.91 14.18
CA ARG A 57 -0.54 13.83 14.46
C ARG A 57 -1.29 15.13 14.21
N ALA A 58 -0.70 16.27 14.54
CA ALA A 58 -1.35 17.57 14.34
C ALA A 58 -1.59 17.91 12.85
N ILE A 59 -0.80 17.32 11.94
CA ILE A 59 -0.89 17.51 10.49
C ILE A 59 -1.84 16.48 9.87
N PHE A 60 -1.75 15.21 10.30
CA PHE A 60 -2.48 14.10 9.67
C PHE A 60 -3.81 13.71 10.33
N LEU A 61 -4.00 13.95 11.63
CA LEU A 61 -5.25 13.65 12.34
C LEU A 61 -6.23 14.84 12.39
N LYS A 62 -5.92 15.91 11.65
CA LYS A 62 -6.80 17.07 11.48
C LYS A 62 -6.88 17.41 10.00
N ALA A 63 -7.96 18.10 9.63
CA ALA A 63 -8.07 18.64 8.28
C ALA A 63 -6.87 19.56 7.99
N LEU A 64 -6.12 19.24 6.93
CA LEU A 64 -5.01 20.06 6.50
C LEU A 64 -5.55 21.31 5.78
N GLU A 65 -5.54 22.45 6.48
CA GLU A 65 -6.06 23.73 5.98
C GLU A 65 -5.11 24.43 5.00
N VAL A 66 -4.73 23.73 3.92
CA VAL A 66 -3.91 24.27 2.84
C VAL A 66 -4.58 24.03 1.50
N HIS A 67 -4.19 24.80 0.48
CA HIS A 67 -4.66 24.55 -0.88
C HIS A 67 -4.25 23.15 -1.34
N HIS A 68 -5.12 22.43 -2.05
CA HIS A 68 -4.88 21.03 -2.46
C HIS A 68 -3.59 20.84 -3.26
N THR A 69 -3.14 21.86 -4.00
CA THR A 69 -1.86 21.82 -4.74
C THR A 69 -0.64 21.91 -3.81
N PHE A 70 -0.80 22.39 -2.58
CA PHE A 70 0.27 22.51 -1.59
C PHE A 70 0.36 21.30 -0.65
N ALA A 71 -0.73 20.55 -0.48
CA ALA A 71 -0.76 19.34 0.35
C ALA A 71 0.36 18.33 0.01
N PRO A 72 0.70 18.06 -1.27
CA PRO A 72 1.82 17.18 -1.60
C PRO A 72 3.18 17.68 -1.06
N HIS A 73 3.40 19.00 -1.01
CA HIS A 73 4.63 19.57 -0.46
C HIS A 73 4.74 19.36 1.05
N VAL A 74 3.61 19.47 1.77
CA VAL A 74 3.54 19.16 3.21
C VAL A 74 3.87 17.68 3.42
N ASN A 75 3.25 16.78 2.65
CA ASN A 75 3.52 15.35 2.72
C ASN A 75 5.00 15.02 2.49
N ILE A 76 5.61 15.58 1.43
CA ILE A 76 7.04 15.39 1.12
C ILE A 76 7.92 15.89 2.27
N ALA A 77 7.63 17.07 2.82
CA ALA A 77 8.39 17.62 3.94
C ALA A 77 8.31 16.71 5.18
N CYS A 78 7.11 16.22 5.53
CA CYS A 78 6.90 15.26 6.61
C CYS A 78 7.69 13.97 6.37
N THR A 79 7.66 13.40 5.16
CA THR A 79 8.40 12.18 4.81
C THR A 79 9.91 12.38 4.95
N ILE A 80 10.45 13.50 4.46
CA ILE A 80 11.89 13.81 4.58
C ILE A 80 12.29 13.92 6.05
N LEU A 81 11.53 14.69 6.84
CA LEU A 81 11.82 14.87 8.27
C LEU A 81 11.69 13.56 9.05
N HIS A 82 10.67 12.75 8.74
CA HIS A 82 10.50 11.41 9.32
C HIS A 82 11.71 10.52 9.07
N ASN A 83 12.20 10.47 7.82
CA ASN A 83 13.35 9.66 7.46
C ASN A 83 14.65 10.13 8.13
N ILE A 84 14.80 11.44 8.35
CA ILE A 84 15.92 12.00 9.13
C ILE A 84 15.84 11.52 10.58
N CYS A 85 14.66 11.58 11.22
CA CYS A 85 14.44 11.07 12.57
C CYS A 85 14.75 9.56 12.67
N LEU A 86 14.24 8.74 11.73
CA LEU A 86 14.53 7.31 11.68
C LEU A 86 16.03 7.04 11.58
N SER A 87 16.74 7.79 10.72
CA SER A 87 18.20 7.65 10.55
C SER A 87 18.98 8.02 11.82
N ALA A 88 18.39 8.84 12.69
CA ALA A 88 18.95 9.20 14.00
C ALA A 88 18.55 8.22 15.13
N GLY A 89 17.79 7.17 14.83
CA GLY A 89 17.28 6.21 15.82
C GLY A 89 16.10 6.72 16.65
N ASP A 90 15.50 7.85 16.26
CA ASP A 90 14.25 8.33 16.82
C ASP A 90 13.10 7.55 16.15
N ILE A 91 12.69 6.47 16.81
CA ILE A 91 11.62 5.58 16.37
C ILE A 91 10.37 5.89 17.20
N VAL A 92 9.26 6.18 16.54
CA VAL A 92 7.95 6.36 17.17
C VAL A 92 7.29 4.99 17.26
N ALA A 93 6.80 4.61 18.43
CA ALA A 93 5.98 3.42 18.58
C ALA A 93 4.73 3.56 17.70
N GLN A 94 4.37 2.50 16.99
CA GLN A 94 3.10 2.47 16.30
C GLN A 94 2.01 2.54 17.38
N ASP A 95 1.08 3.49 17.25
CA ASP A 95 -0.15 3.40 18.03
C ASP A 95 -0.93 2.24 17.41
N ASP A 96 -1.06 1.12 18.13
CA ASP A 96 -2.00 0.02 17.82
C ASP A 96 -3.46 0.47 17.96
N GLU A 97 -3.75 1.75 17.75
CA GLU A 97 -5.08 2.15 17.34
C GLU A 97 -5.23 1.53 15.97
N SER A 98 -5.75 0.30 15.96
CA SER A 98 -6.56 -0.21 14.88
C SER A 98 -7.47 0.94 14.49
N GLU A 99 -7.06 1.72 13.49
CA GLU A 99 -8.00 2.32 12.58
C GLU A 99 -8.77 1.10 12.11
N ASP A 100 -9.87 0.82 12.81
CA ASP A 100 -11.04 0.15 12.26
C ASP A 100 -11.58 1.07 11.15
N ASP A 101 -10.71 1.42 10.19
CA ASP A 101 -10.98 1.18 8.79
C ASP A 101 -11.17 -0.33 8.70
N ALA A 102 -12.29 -0.81 9.28
CA ALA A 102 -13.10 -1.77 8.59
C ALA A 102 -13.06 -1.26 7.17
N ALA A 103 -12.36 -2.01 6.31
CA ALA A 103 -12.61 -1.92 4.91
C ALA A 103 -14.12 -2.06 4.84
N GLU A 104 -14.82 -0.94 4.72
CA GLU A 104 -16.08 -0.89 4.02
C GLU A 104 -15.69 -1.28 2.60
N ASP A 105 -15.46 -2.59 2.43
CA ASP A 105 -15.87 -3.38 1.29
C ASP A 105 -17.41 -3.33 1.28
N GLU A 106 -17.97 -2.12 1.33
CA GLU A 106 -19.14 -1.78 0.56
C GLU A 106 -18.77 -2.24 -0.84
N GLY A 107 -19.31 -3.40 -1.23
CA GLY A 107 -19.07 -4.05 -2.50
C GLY A 107 -19.54 -3.19 -3.66
N GLU A 108 -18.94 -2.02 -3.85
CA GLU A 108 -18.81 -1.44 -5.17
C GLU A 108 -17.95 -2.41 -5.95
N ALA A 109 -18.49 -2.92 -7.05
CA ALA A 109 -17.77 -3.68 -8.05
C ALA A 109 -16.66 -2.80 -8.63
N GLY A 110 -15.60 -2.58 -7.85
CA GLY A 110 -14.52 -1.68 -8.20
C GLY A 110 -13.78 -2.30 -9.37
N LEU A 111 -13.92 -1.67 -10.53
CA LEU A 111 -13.33 -2.07 -11.80
C LEU A 111 -11.92 -2.60 -11.57
N GLU A 112 -11.64 -3.85 -11.95
CA GLU A 112 -10.26 -4.33 -11.93
C GLU A 112 -9.41 -3.42 -12.83
N ALA A 113 -8.21 -3.07 -12.36
CA ALA A 113 -7.28 -2.28 -13.16
C ALA A 113 -6.90 -3.05 -14.43
N VAL A 114 -7.52 -2.67 -15.55
CA VAL A 114 -7.31 -3.32 -16.84
C VAL A 114 -5.86 -3.11 -17.31
N SER A 115 -5.28 -1.96 -16.98
CA SER A 115 -3.93 -1.58 -17.41
C SER A 115 -2.83 -2.43 -16.77
N GLY A 116 -2.99 -2.85 -15.52
CA GLY A 116 -1.99 -3.66 -14.79
C GLY A 116 -2.26 -5.17 -14.80
N ALA A 117 -3.38 -5.63 -15.35
CA ALA A 117 -3.78 -7.03 -15.31
C ALA A 117 -2.74 -7.98 -15.95
N LEU A 118 -2.19 -7.62 -17.11
CA LEU A 118 -1.17 -8.45 -17.78
C LEU A 118 0.10 -8.60 -16.93
N TRP A 119 0.55 -7.51 -16.29
CA TRP A 119 1.71 -7.54 -15.40
C TRP A 119 1.43 -8.36 -14.15
N ARG A 120 0.23 -8.23 -13.59
CA ARG A 120 -0.22 -9.04 -12.47
C ARG A 120 -0.19 -10.53 -12.78
N ASP A 121 -0.75 -10.93 -13.92
CA ASP A 121 -0.82 -12.34 -14.33
C ASP A 121 0.57 -12.91 -14.60
N GLN A 122 1.47 -12.11 -15.19
CA GLN A 122 2.88 -12.48 -15.34
C GLN A 122 3.56 -12.69 -13.97
N LEU A 123 3.44 -11.73 -13.05
CA LEU A 123 4.04 -11.83 -11.71
C LEU A 123 3.46 -13.01 -10.92
N SER A 124 2.16 -13.25 -11.02
CA SER A 124 1.47 -14.39 -10.42
C SER A 124 2.04 -15.72 -10.91
N ALA A 125 2.30 -15.85 -12.22
CA ALA A 125 2.94 -17.03 -12.79
C ALA A 125 4.39 -17.20 -12.32
N GLU A 126 5.16 -16.12 -12.24
CA GLU A 126 6.56 -16.15 -11.76
C GLU A 126 6.63 -16.54 -10.27
N VAL A 127 5.81 -15.96 -9.42
CA VAL A 127 5.73 -16.28 -7.98
C VAL A 127 5.28 -17.74 -7.76
N SER A 128 4.39 -18.26 -8.60
CA SER A 128 3.98 -19.68 -8.54
C SER A 128 5.12 -20.66 -8.85
N ALA A 129 6.11 -20.22 -9.63
CA ALA A 129 7.23 -21.06 -10.05
C ALA A 129 8.39 -21.05 -9.04
N LEU A 130 8.36 -20.14 -8.06
CA LEU A 130 9.36 -20.05 -7.01
C LEU A 130 8.94 -20.98 -5.85
N GLU A 131 9.57 -22.15 -5.75
CA GLU A 131 9.37 -23.11 -4.65
C GLU A 131 9.98 -22.64 -3.30
N GLU A 132 10.72 -21.52 -3.28
CA GLU A 132 11.38 -21.02 -2.07
C GLU A 132 10.57 -19.88 -1.42
N VAL A 133 9.98 -20.19 -0.26
CA VAL A 133 9.44 -19.19 0.66
C VAL A 133 10.62 -18.36 1.19
N PRO A 134 10.69 -17.04 0.91
CA PRO A 134 11.71 -16.18 1.50
C PRO A 134 11.61 -16.26 3.03
N PRO A 135 12.73 -16.20 3.78
CA PRO A 135 12.68 -16.24 5.23
C PRO A 135 11.73 -15.18 5.75
N ASP A 136 10.83 -15.59 6.64
CA ASP A 136 9.78 -14.75 7.14
C ASP A 136 10.42 -13.66 8.02
N HIS A 137 10.67 -12.50 7.42
CA HIS A 137 10.93 -11.30 8.21
C HIS A 137 9.62 -10.85 8.81
N ASP A 138 9.51 -10.94 10.13
CA ASP A 138 8.36 -10.44 10.88
C ASP A 138 8.24 -8.94 10.60
N TYR A 139 7.34 -8.59 9.67
CA TYR A 139 6.95 -7.22 9.37
C TYR A 139 5.60 -6.88 10.03
N CYS A 140 5.13 -7.77 10.92
CA CYS A 140 4.00 -7.59 11.79
C CYS A 140 4.42 -6.98 13.13
#